data_AF-A0A255ECK9-F1
#
_entry.id   AF-A0A255ECK9-F1
#
_cell.length_a   1.000
_cell.length_b   1.000
_cell.length_c   1.000
_cell.angle_alpha   90.00
_cell.angle_beta   90.00
_cell.angle_gamma   90.00
#
_symmetry.space_group_name_H-M   'P 1'
#
loop_
_entity.id
_entity.type
_entity.pdbx_description
1 polymer ?
#
loop_
_entity_poly.entity_id
_entity_poly.type
_entity_poly.pdbx_seq_one_letter_code
_entity_poly.pdbx_strand_id
1 'polypeptide(L)' 'MTTATPTDRERLEALRDRLEAVLADPDTAPRDLASVSREFRLLLATLAQTEPAATSSPLNEIAARRKKRSA' A
#
# COMPACT_ATOMS: atom_id res chain seq x y z
N MET A 1 22.90 15.65 2.26
CA MET A 1 21.46 15.73 1.91
C MET A 1 20.99 14.31 1.66
N THR A 2 20.50 13.63 2.69
CA THR A 2 20.11 12.22 2.61
C THR A 2 18.73 12.16 1.98
N THR A 3 18.63 11.73 0.72
CA THR A 3 17.34 11.51 0.06
C THR A 3 16.69 10.29 0.71
N ALA A 4 15.86 10.52 1.73
CA ALA A 4 15.03 9.47 2.31
C ALA A 4 14.16 8.87 1.19
N THR A 5 14.22 7.56 1.04
CA THR A 5 13.36 6.87 0.08
C THR A 5 11.92 6.99 0.56
N PRO A 6 10.98 7.48 -0.28
CA PRO A 6 9.59 7.64 0.14
C PRO A 6 9.01 6.29 0.53
N THR A 7 8.32 6.27 1.67
CA THR A 7 7.56 5.14 2.19
C THR A 7 6.42 4.77 1.24
N ASP A 8 5.93 3.54 1.32
CA ASP A 8 4.81 3.09 0.47
C ASP A 8 3.53 3.88 0.74
N ARG A 9 3.35 4.40 1.96
CA ARG A 9 2.27 5.32 2.30
C ARG A 9 2.40 6.66 1.56
N GLU A 10 3.58 7.27 1.56
CA GLU A 10 3.80 8.53 0.83
C GLU A 10 3.61 8.34 -0.68
N ARG A 11 4.01 7.19 -1.23
CA ARG A 11 3.75 6.83 -2.63
C ARG A 11 2.25 6.70 -2.93
N LEU A 12 1.48 6.10 -2.02
CA LEU A 12 0.03 5.99 -2.13
C LEU A 12 -0.68 7.35 -2.09
N GLU A 13 -0.30 8.20 -1.15
CA GLU A 13 -0.87 9.53 -0.99
C GLU A 13 -0.60 10.37 -2.24
N ALA A 14 0.64 10.38 -2.74
CA ALA A 14 1.00 11.08 -3.98
C ALA A 14 0.22 10.57 -5.20
N LEU A 15 0.02 9.25 -5.30
CA LEU A 15 -0.72 8.65 -6.41
C LEU A 15 -2.22 8.94 -6.35
N ARG A 16 -2.80 8.95 -5.15
CA ARG A 16 -4.19 9.37 -4.92
C ARG A 16 -4.39 10.81 -5.34
N ASP A 17 -3.52 11.71 -4.89
CA ASP A 17 -3.63 13.14 -5.19
C ASP A 17 -3.49 13.39 -6.70
N ARG A 18 -2.63 12.62 -7.39
CA ARG A 18 -2.51 12.64 -8.85
C ARG A 18 -3.77 12.13 -9.57
N LEU A 19 -4.40 11.07 -9.04
CA LEU A 19 -5.69 10.55 -9.53
C LEU A 19 -6.80 11.58 -9.38
N GLU A 20 -6.85 12.26 -8.23
CA GLU A 20 -7.81 13.33 -7.97
C GLU A 20 -7.64 14.49 -8.95
N ALA A 21 -6.40 14.91 -9.19
CA ALA A 21 -6.11 15.96 -10.19
C ALA A 21 -6.57 15.57 -11.60
N VAL A 22 -6.33 14.33 -12.01
CA VAL A 22 -6.77 13.79 -13.32
C VAL A 22 -8.31 13.70 -13.41
N LEU A 23 -8.99 13.34 -12.32
CA LEU A 23 -10.46 13.25 -12.32
C LEU A 23 -11.12 14.63 -12.26
N ALA A 24 -10.46 15.61 -11.64
CA ALA A 24 -10.95 16.98 -11.53
C ALA A 24 -10.70 17.81 -12.80
N ASP A 25 -9.76 17.41 -13.65
CA ASP A 25 -9.43 18.11 -14.90
C ASP A 25 -10.32 17.62 -16.07
N PRO A 26 -11.23 18.47 -16.59
CA PRO A 26 -12.12 18.12 -17.69
C PRO A 26 -11.40 17.94 -19.03
N ASP A 27 -10.17 18.45 -19.17
CA ASP A 27 -9.36 18.34 -20.38
C ASP A 27 -8.43 17.11 -20.36
N THR A 28 -8.52 16.28 -19.33
CA THR A 28 -7.71 15.06 -19.22
C THR A 28 -7.95 14.14 -20.40
N ALA A 29 -6.89 13.84 -21.15
CA ALA A 29 -6.97 12.87 -22.22
C ALA A 29 -7.14 11.44 -21.67
N PRO A 30 -7.92 10.57 -22.34
CA PRO A 30 -8.16 9.20 -21.89
C PRO A 30 -6.87 8.38 -21.63
N ARG A 31 -5.78 8.70 -22.33
CA ARG A 31 -4.47 8.08 -22.15
C ARG A 31 -3.86 8.36 -20.78
N ASP A 32 -4.08 9.56 -20.24
CA ASP A 32 -3.48 10.01 -18.99
C ASP A 32 -4.18 9.33 -17.81
N LEU A 33 -5.51 9.23 -17.88
CA LEU A 33 -6.30 8.41 -16.95
C LEU A 33 -5.89 6.93 -16.97
N ALA A 34 -5.67 6.36 -18.16
CA ALA A 34 -5.23 4.96 -18.30
C ALA A 34 -3.84 4.72 -17.68
N SER A 35 -2.93 5.69 -17.83
CA SER A 35 -1.58 5.64 -17.26
C SER A 35 -1.63 5.62 -15.72
N VAL A 36 -2.34 6.58 -15.12
CA VAL A 36 -2.44 6.68 -13.65
C VAL A 36 -3.19 5.47 -13.06
N SER A 37 -4.24 4.98 -13.76
CA SER A 37 -4.95 3.76 -13.36
C SER A 37 -4.08 2.50 -13.39
N ARG A 38 -3.10 2.44 -14.30
CA ARG A 38 -2.13 1.33 -14.35
C ARG A 38 -1.15 1.41 -13.18
N GLU A 39 -0.61 2.61 -12.92
CA GLU A 39 0.29 2.87 -11.80
C GLU A 39 -0.37 2.51 -10.45
N PHE A 40 -1.65 2.86 -10.29
CA PHE A 40 -2.44 2.52 -9.10
C PHE A 40 -2.59 1.02 -8.88
N ARG A 41 -2.92 0.26 -9.93
CA ARG A 41 -3.03 -1.20 -9.84
C ARG A 41 -1.70 -1.87 -9.50
N LEU A 42 -0.59 -1.37 -10.02
CA LEU A 42 0.74 -1.90 -9.72
C LEU A 42 1.13 -1.64 -8.25
N LEU A 43 0.83 -0.44 -7.75
CA LEU A 43 1.10 -0.10 -6.36
C LEU A 43 0.26 -0.97 -5.40
N LEU A 44 -1.03 -1.16 -5.68
CA LEU A 44 -1.89 -2.08 -4.92
C LEU A 44 -1.37 -3.53 -4.94
N ALA A 45 -0.91 -4.02 -6.11
CA ALA A 45 -0.33 -5.35 -6.21
C ALA A 45 0.98 -5.49 -5.42
N THR A 46 1.76 -4.42 -5.32
CA THR A 46 2.98 -4.38 -4.50
C THR A 46 2.63 -4.41 -3.02
N LEU A 47 1.63 -3.62 -2.60
CA LEU A 47 1.17 -3.59 -1.22
C LEU A 47 0.56 -4.92 -0.76
N ALA A 48 -0.21 -5.58 -1.63
CA ALA A 48 -0.74 -6.91 -1.35
C ALA A 48 0.37 -7.95 -1.08
N GLN A 49 1.59 -7.74 -1.60
CA GLN A 49 2.76 -8.57 -1.27
C GLN A 49 3.45 -8.17 0.04
N THR A 50 3.23 -6.94 0.51
CA THR A 50 3.76 -6.44 1.79
C THR A 50 2.84 -6.71 2.97
N GLU A 51 1.56 -7.01 2.72
CA GLU A 51 0.67 -7.47 3.78
C GLU A 51 1.29 -8.74 4.37
N PRO A 52 1.68 -8.75 5.66
CA PRO A 52 2.30 -9.91 6.24
C PRO A 52 1.30 -11.04 6.12
N ALA A 53 1.68 -12.10 5.40
CA ALA A 53 0.87 -13.29 5.30
C ALA A 53 0.35 -13.61 6.69
N ALA A 54 -0.97 -13.68 6.87
CA ALA A 54 -1.65 -14.00 8.13
C ALA A 54 -1.36 -15.44 8.61
N THR A 55 -0.20 -15.99 8.25
CA THR A 55 0.36 -17.25 8.70
C THR A 55 1.03 -16.98 10.04
N SER A 56 0.35 -17.38 11.11
CA SER A 56 0.86 -17.62 12.47
C SER A 56 2.28 -17.09 12.72
N SER A 57 2.39 -15.82 13.12
CA SER A 57 3.66 -15.29 13.59
C SER A 57 4.15 -16.15 14.78
N PRO A 58 5.42 -16.59 14.83
CA PRO A 58 5.96 -17.31 15.98
C PRO A 58 5.75 -16.57 17.31
N LEU A 59 5.68 -15.24 17.28
CA LEU A 59 5.36 -14.42 18.45
C LEU A 59 3.91 -14.59 18.91
N ASN A 60 2.96 -14.74 17.98
CA ASN A 60 1.57 -15.07 18.29
C ASN A 60 1.45 -16.47 18.89
N GLU A 61 2.23 -17.44 18.40
CA GLU A 61 2.27 -18.78 19.00
C GLU A 61 2.84 -18.77 20.43
N ILE A 62 3.90 -17.99 20.67
CA ILE A 62 4.49 -17.83 22.01
C ILE A 62 3.49 -17.17 22.96
N ALA A 63 2.79 -16.12 22.51
CA ALA A 63 1.74 -15.47 23.29
C ALA A 63 0.58 -16.42 23.62
N ALA A 64 0.14 -17.23 22.65
CA ALA A 64 -0.90 -18.24 22.85
C ALA A 64 -0.46 -19.33 23.84
N ARG A 65 0.78 -19.82 23.75
CA ARG A 65 1.36 -20.80 24.69
C ARG A 65 1.46 -20.25 26.11
N ARG A 66 1.84 -18.97 26.27
CA ARG A 66 1.85 -18.31 27.58
C ARG A 66 0.45 -18.24 28.17
N LYS A 67 -0.55 -17.78 27.40
CA LYS A 67 -1.96 -17.70 27.84
C LYS A 67 -2.50 -19.06 28.29
N LYS A 68 -2.15 -20.14 27.60
CA LYS A 68 -2.56 -21.52 27.93
C LYS A 68 -1.88 -22.09 29.19
N ARG A 69 -0.73 -21.54 29.61
CA ARG A 69 0.00 -21.91 30.83
C ARG A 69 -0.43 -21.12 32.07
N SER A 70 -1.14 -20.01 31.87
CA SER A 70 -1.59 -19.11 32.94
C SER A 70 -3.06 -19.31 33.32
N ALA A 71 -3.75 -20.26 32.67
CA ALA A 71 -5.12 -20.71 32.97
C ALA A 71 -5.06 -22.12 33.57
#